data_AF-A0A2U2SBW7-F1
#
_entry.id   AF-A0A2U2SBW7-F1
#
_cell.length_a   1.000
_cell.length_b   1.000
_cell.length_c   1.000
_cell.angle_alpha   90.00
_cell.angle_beta   90.00
_cell.angle_gamma   90.00
#
_symmetry.space_group_name_H-M   'P 1'
#
loop_
_entity.id
_entity.type
_entity.pdbx_description
1 polymer ?
#
loop_
_entity_poly.entity_id
_entity_poly.type
_entity_poly.pdbx_seq_one_letter_code
_entity_poly.pdbx_strand_id
1 'polypeptide(L)'
;MERSAGHIIQLWVRLRAPIWHVGAGWAALSGAIASGILWENDVPLLTRIGIVLLIWLLADPLLGTMWELGATPYGVWTQLWRAGRDTNHSAPLILLPYTQTGSPAWQVANWLGRQSAWWHTTFWPQSGEAFVTVCSLLPVSLLVGALLNSTVLTLVCAAMVLAWLAALWRKEIPPSMGGHPWRTTVADAWGQFGIPWMLGCAATGASSWLGIVLGICLTFSYIGSSRQPTWRPAIVAGQLAALAIMLGIRQVFAIAVISVLLTAQTGLLLAGRSNQIPNAQWLAGLHLLLLGVMLIASFAISLGK
;
A
#
# COMPACT_ATOMS: atom_id res chain seq x y z
N MET A 1 -46.73 1.03 -2.57
CA MET A 1 -45.99 0.30 -3.63
C MET A 1 -44.58 0.86 -3.67
N GLU A 2 -43.72 0.34 -2.80
CA GLU A 2 -42.31 0.71 -2.75
C GLU A 2 -41.60 0.12 -3.97
N ARG A 3 -41.02 0.98 -4.80
CA ARG A 3 -40.15 0.53 -5.88
C ARG A 3 -38.92 -0.07 -5.24
N SER A 4 -38.77 -1.39 -5.35
CA SER A 4 -37.49 -2.08 -5.21
C SER A 4 -36.57 -1.56 -6.31
N ALA A 5 -35.98 -0.39 -6.09
CA ALA A 5 -34.92 0.14 -6.91
C ALA A 5 -33.70 -0.72 -6.63
N GLY A 6 -33.31 -1.53 -7.61
CA GLY A 6 -32.10 -2.35 -7.54
C GLY A 6 -30.94 -1.47 -7.09
N HIS A 7 -30.42 -1.74 -5.90
CA HIS A 7 -29.29 -1.03 -5.36
C HIS A 7 -28.06 -1.50 -6.14
N ILE A 8 -27.73 -0.76 -7.20
CA ILE A 8 -26.53 -1.02 -8.00
C ILE A 8 -25.35 -0.66 -7.09
N ILE A 9 -24.71 -1.69 -6.53
CA ILE A 9 -23.45 -1.55 -5.82
C ILE A 9 -22.42 -1.17 -6.89
N GLN A 10 -22.08 0.12 -6.97
CA GLN A 10 -21.02 0.58 -7.86
C GLN A 10 -19.69 0.21 -7.21
N LEU A 11 -19.05 -0.85 -7.69
CA LEU A 11 -17.72 -1.19 -7.23
C LEU A 11 -16.74 -0.13 -7.73
N TRP A 12 -16.42 0.87 -6.91
CA TRP A 12 -15.46 1.91 -7.26
C TRP A 12 -14.03 1.35 -7.22
N VAL A 13 -13.63 0.66 -8.28
CA VAL A 13 -12.22 0.37 -8.54
C VAL A 13 -11.58 1.64 -9.08
N ARG A 14 -11.22 2.55 -8.17
CA ARG A 14 -10.54 3.80 -8.53
C ARG A 14 -9.06 3.50 -8.74
N LEU A 15 -8.53 3.79 -9.94
CA LEU A 15 -7.08 3.91 -10.07
C LEU A 15 -6.62 5.04 -9.14
N ARG A 16 -5.76 4.67 -8.19
CA ARG A 16 -5.37 5.46 -7.01
C ARG A 16 -4.77 6.82 -7.36
N ALA A 17 -4.23 6.97 -8.57
CA ALA A 17 -3.59 8.17 -9.06
C ALA A 17 -3.46 8.12 -10.60
N PRO A 18 -3.16 9.23 -11.28
CA PRO A 18 -2.73 9.19 -12.68
C PRO A 18 -1.59 8.19 -12.84
N ILE A 19 -1.53 7.51 -14.00
CA ILE A 19 -0.58 6.42 -14.34
C ILE A 19 0.89 6.78 -14.02
N TRP A 20 1.21 8.08 -13.98
CA TRP A 20 2.53 8.64 -13.69
C TRP A 20 2.89 8.77 -12.20
N HIS A 21 2.00 8.42 -11.29
CA HIS A 21 2.33 8.41 -9.86
C HIS A 21 3.18 7.18 -9.54
N VAL A 22 4.27 7.38 -8.78
CA VAL A 22 5.04 6.25 -8.21
C VAL A 22 4.12 5.51 -7.27
N GLY A 23 3.48 4.47 -7.79
CA GLY A 23 2.53 3.64 -7.08
C GLY A 23 3.06 2.23 -6.84
N ALA A 24 2.27 1.46 -6.12
CA ALA A 24 2.53 0.05 -5.82
C ALA A 24 2.75 -0.77 -7.10
N GLY A 25 2.00 -0.47 -8.17
CA GLY A 25 2.15 -1.15 -9.46
C GLY A 25 3.52 -0.98 -10.08
N TRP A 26 4.06 0.25 -10.09
CA TRP A 26 5.41 0.50 -10.62
C TRP A 26 6.49 -0.14 -9.77
N ALA A 27 6.36 -0.08 -8.44
CA ALA A 27 7.29 -0.75 -7.53
C ALA A 27 7.31 -2.27 -7.77
N ALA A 28 6.14 -2.89 -7.92
CA ALA A 28 6.03 -4.32 -8.20
C ALA A 28 6.57 -4.69 -9.59
N LEU A 29 6.29 -3.86 -10.61
CA LEU A 29 6.85 -4.05 -11.94
C LEU A 29 8.38 -3.99 -11.92
N SER A 30 8.96 -2.99 -11.26
CA SER A 30 10.41 -2.89 -11.13
C SER A 30 11.02 -4.01 -10.30
N GLY A 31 10.33 -4.49 -9.27
CA GLY A 31 10.74 -5.69 -8.53
C GLY A 31 10.78 -6.94 -9.41
N ALA A 32 9.79 -7.11 -10.30
CA ALA A 32 9.72 -8.22 -11.26
C ALA A 32 10.79 -8.10 -12.38
N ILE A 33 11.07 -6.88 -12.84
CA ILE A 33 12.19 -6.62 -13.76
C ILE A 33 13.51 -6.98 -13.08
N ALA A 34 13.73 -6.53 -11.84
CA ALA A 34 14.95 -6.80 -11.07
C ALA A 34 15.16 -8.30 -10.81
N SER A 35 14.09 -9.08 -10.72
CA SER A 35 14.21 -10.53 -10.56
C SER A 35 14.56 -11.25 -11.86
N GLY A 36 14.42 -10.61 -13.02
CA GLY A 36 14.84 -11.14 -14.31
C GLY A 36 13.73 -11.76 -15.15
N ILE A 37 12.46 -11.49 -14.80
CA ILE A 37 11.31 -12.11 -15.46
C ILE A 37 11.29 -11.90 -16.98
N LEU A 38 11.81 -10.77 -17.46
CA LEU A 38 11.78 -10.44 -18.89
C LEU A 38 12.82 -11.25 -19.67
N TRP A 39 13.92 -11.64 -19.03
CA TRP A 39 15.01 -12.32 -19.72
C TRP A 39 14.74 -13.80 -19.77
N GLU A 40 14.46 -14.47 -18.64
CA GLU A 40 14.31 -15.94 -18.49
C GLU A 40 14.70 -16.72 -19.76
N ASN A 41 13.96 -17.67 -20.33
CA ASN A 41 14.05 -18.14 -21.74
C ASN A 41 13.12 -19.35 -21.84
N ASP A 42 13.05 -20.09 -20.74
CA ASP A 42 12.28 -21.32 -20.57
C ASP A 42 10.76 -21.07 -20.53
N VAL A 43 10.31 -19.87 -20.18
CA VAL A 43 8.88 -19.52 -20.09
C VAL A 43 8.43 -18.77 -21.35
N PRO A 44 7.30 -19.13 -21.99
CA PRO A 44 6.79 -18.41 -23.15
C PRO A 44 6.45 -16.95 -22.81
N LEU A 45 6.71 -16.04 -23.76
CA LEU A 45 6.57 -14.59 -23.58
C LEU A 45 5.16 -14.17 -23.12
N LEU A 46 4.11 -14.83 -23.62
CA LEU A 46 2.73 -14.54 -23.24
C LEU A 46 2.44 -14.82 -21.75
N THR A 47 3.00 -15.91 -21.21
CA THR A 47 2.89 -16.24 -19.79
C THR A 47 3.64 -15.22 -18.94
N ARG A 48 4.82 -14.75 -19.38
CA ARG A 48 5.57 -13.69 -18.67
C ARG A 48 4.77 -12.40 -18.57
N ILE A 49 4.21 -11.95 -19.69
CA ILE A 49 3.36 -10.76 -19.72
C ILE A 49 2.14 -10.95 -18.82
N GLY A 50 1.53 -12.14 -18.86
CA GLY A 50 0.41 -12.48 -17.97
C GLY A 50 0.79 -12.39 -16.49
N ILE A 51 1.93 -12.94 -16.08
CA ILE A 51 2.44 -12.86 -14.71
C ILE A 51 2.69 -11.39 -14.31
N VAL A 52 3.38 -10.62 -15.15
CA VAL A 52 3.65 -9.19 -14.90
C VAL A 52 2.35 -8.40 -14.73
N LEU A 53 1.37 -8.62 -15.60
CA LEU A 53 0.06 -7.96 -15.52
C LEU A 53 -0.68 -8.35 -14.24
N LEU A 54 -0.62 -9.63 -13.86
CA LEU A 54 -1.26 -10.15 -12.67
C LEU A 54 -0.62 -9.58 -11.38
N ILE A 55 0.71 -9.46 -11.34
CA ILE A 55 1.44 -8.78 -10.25
C ILE A 55 1.04 -7.32 -10.18
N TRP A 56 0.98 -6.62 -11.32
CA TRP A 56 0.60 -5.21 -11.37
C TRP A 56 -0.84 -5.00 -10.88
N LEU A 57 -1.78 -5.86 -11.31
CA LEU A 57 -3.16 -5.89 -10.85
C LEU A 57 -3.25 -6.20 -9.34
N LEU A 58 -2.43 -7.12 -8.85
CA LEU A 58 -2.40 -7.44 -7.42
C LEU A 58 -1.87 -6.26 -6.60
N ALA A 59 -0.77 -5.65 -7.03
CA ALA A 59 -0.10 -4.59 -6.30
C ALA A 59 -0.90 -3.28 -6.27
N ASP A 60 -1.41 -2.81 -7.41
CA ASP A 60 -1.99 -1.48 -7.51
C ASP A 60 -3.50 -1.46 -7.22
N PRO A 61 -4.38 -2.06 -8.06
CA PRO A 61 -5.81 -1.99 -7.78
C PRO A 61 -6.22 -2.87 -6.60
N LEU A 62 -5.74 -4.12 -6.45
CA LEU A 62 -6.21 -4.98 -5.35
C LEU A 62 -5.66 -4.52 -4.00
N LEU A 63 -4.34 -4.57 -3.81
CA LEU A 63 -3.72 -4.19 -2.54
C LEU A 63 -3.83 -2.69 -2.25
N GLY A 64 -3.74 -1.84 -3.27
CA GLY A 64 -3.85 -0.39 -3.10
C GLY A 64 -5.22 0.05 -2.62
N THR A 65 -6.31 -0.50 -3.18
CA THR A 65 -7.68 -0.19 -2.72
C THR A 65 -7.95 -0.76 -1.32
N MET A 66 -7.49 -1.98 -1.03
CA MET A 66 -7.60 -2.55 0.32
C MET A 66 -6.84 -1.70 1.36
N TRP A 67 -5.68 -1.16 1.00
CA TRP A 67 -4.93 -0.23 1.85
C TRP A 67 -5.69 1.08 2.08
N GLU A 68 -6.25 1.67 1.02
CA GLU A 68 -6.96 2.95 1.09
C GLU A 68 -8.26 2.84 1.88
N LEU A 69 -9.08 1.83 1.60
CA LEU A 69 -10.34 1.59 2.30
C LEU A 69 -10.10 1.09 3.73
N GLY A 70 -8.99 0.39 3.98
CA GLY A 70 -8.70 -0.22 5.26
C GLY A 70 -7.94 0.67 6.24
N ALA A 71 -6.79 1.20 5.81
CA ALA A 71 -5.78 1.81 6.68
C ALA A 71 -5.94 3.33 6.86
N THR A 72 -6.91 3.95 6.20
CA THR A 72 -7.21 5.39 6.38
C THR A 72 -7.80 5.68 7.76
N PRO A 73 -7.73 6.92 8.29
CA PRO A 73 -8.26 7.28 9.61
C PRO A 73 -9.78 7.04 9.80
N TYR A 74 -10.50 6.96 8.68
CA TYR A 74 -11.91 6.62 8.59
C TYR A 74 -12.14 5.29 7.87
N GLY A 75 -11.08 4.51 7.67
CA GLY A 75 -11.12 3.24 6.98
C GLY A 75 -11.80 2.16 7.79
N VAL A 76 -12.24 1.12 7.10
CA VAL A 76 -13.00 -0.04 7.62
C VAL A 76 -12.35 -0.61 8.88
N TRP A 77 -11.03 -0.80 8.89
CA TRP A 77 -10.31 -1.38 10.03
C TRP A 77 -10.33 -0.48 11.27
N THR A 78 -10.16 0.82 11.08
CA THR A 78 -10.22 1.80 12.19
C THR A 78 -11.61 1.87 12.79
N GLN A 79 -12.66 1.85 11.95
CA GLN A 79 -14.04 1.90 12.41
C GLN A 79 -14.46 0.63 13.15
N LEU A 80 -14.11 -0.54 12.62
CA LEU A 80 -14.31 -1.84 13.28
C LEU A 80 -13.66 -1.87 14.67
N TRP A 81 -12.47 -1.30 14.80
CA TRP A 81 -11.79 -1.20 16.09
C TRP A 81 -12.46 -0.21 17.06
N ARG A 82 -13.03 0.90 16.55
CA ARG A 82 -13.75 1.90 17.35
C ARG A 82 -15.14 1.43 17.81
N ALA A 83 -15.76 0.48 17.11
CA ALA A 83 -17.05 -0.11 17.43
C ALA A 83 -17.20 -0.56 18.90
N GLY A 84 -16.09 -0.97 19.53
CA GLY A 84 -16.06 -1.41 20.92
C GLY A 84 -15.98 -0.29 21.97
N ARG A 85 -15.66 0.95 21.59
CA ARG A 85 -15.35 2.04 22.53
C ARG A 85 -16.47 3.08 22.69
N ASP A 86 -17.15 3.45 21.60
CA ASP A 86 -18.06 4.61 21.60
C ASP A 86 -19.56 4.28 21.73
N THR A 87 -19.93 2.99 21.88
CA THR A 87 -21.34 2.59 21.95
C THR A 87 -21.94 2.81 23.34
N ASN A 88 -22.20 4.08 23.67
CA ASN A 88 -22.92 4.50 24.88
C ASN A 88 -24.46 4.48 24.71
N HIS A 89 -24.96 4.21 23.50
CA HIS A 89 -26.40 4.20 23.21
C HIS A 89 -26.96 2.78 23.29
N SER A 90 -27.74 2.55 24.34
CA SER A 90 -28.30 1.27 24.73
C SER A 90 -29.67 1.07 24.09
N ALA A 91 -29.78 0.21 23.09
CA ALA A 91 -31.03 -0.47 22.77
C ALA A 91 -30.82 -1.96 23.09
N PRO A 92 -31.33 -2.47 24.24
CA PRO A 92 -31.21 -3.89 24.53
C PRO A 92 -31.94 -4.70 23.46
N LEU A 93 -31.29 -5.73 22.91
CA LEU A 93 -31.96 -6.72 22.06
C LEU A 93 -33.06 -7.39 22.90
N ILE A 94 -34.32 -7.11 22.60
CA ILE A 94 -35.52 -7.67 23.24
C ILE A 94 -35.73 -9.12 22.75
N LEU A 95 -34.71 -9.98 22.86
CA LEU A 95 -34.79 -11.32 22.24
C LEU A 95 -34.68 -12.51 23.19
N LEU A 96 -34.39 -12.31 24.47
CA LEU A 96 -34.31 -13.43 25.42
C LEU A 96 -35.05 -13.11 26.73
N PRO A 97 -36.38 -13.32 26.79
CA PRO A 97 -37.20 -13.11 27.99
C PRO A 97 -36.82 -14.00 29.18
N TYR A 98 -35.88 -14.94 28.98
CA TYR A 98 -35.43 -15.91 30.00
C TYR A 98 -34.04 -15.62 30.57
N THR A 99 -33.36 -14.53 30.17
CA THR A 99 -32.05 -14.18 30.75
C THR A 99 -32.22 -13.32 31.99
N GLN A 100 -31.84 -13.85 33.15
CA GLN A 100 -31.83 -13.12 34.41
C GLN A 100 -30.87 -11.92 34.30
N THR A 101 -31.33 -10.75 34.75
CA THR A 101 -30.54 -9.52 34.77
C THR A 101 -29.24 -9.73 35.56
N GLY A 102 -28.10 -9.36 34.97
CA GLY A 102 -26.77 -9.53 35.58
C GLY A 102 -26.10 -10.88 35.33
N SER A 103 -26.77 -11.85 34.68
CA SER A 103 -26.14 -13.10 34.23
C SER A 103 -25.07 -12.85 33.14
N PRO A 104 -24.07 -13.72 32.99
CA PRO A 104 -23.10 -13.61 31.90
C PRO A 104 -23.78 -13.68 30.53
N ALA A 105 -24.86 -14.47 30.40
CA ALA A 105 -25.67 -14.52 29.18
C ALA A 105 -26.33 -13.16 28.88
N TRP A 106 -26.84 -12.46 29.90
CA TRP A 106 -27.39 -11.11 29.75
C TRP A 106 -26.32 -10.09 29.32
N GLN A 107 -25.11 -10.16 29.87
CA GLN A 107 -24.00 -9.28 29.47
C GLN A 107 -23.60 -9.49 28.00
N VAL A 108 -23.51 -10.74 27.56
CA VAL A 108 -23.20 -11.09 26.16
C VAL A 108 -24.33 -10.65 25.23
N ALA A 109 -25.60 -10.87 25.60
CA ALA A 109 -26.74 -10.44 24.80
C ALA A 109 -26.80 -8.90 24.66
N ASN A 110 -26.54 -8.17 25.74
CA ASN A 110 -26.50 -6.70 25.71
C ASN A 110 -25.27 -6.18 24.93
N TRP A 111 -24.13 -6.88 24.97
CA TRP A 111 -22.98 -6.56 24.13
C TRP A 111 -23.30 -6.79 22.64
N LEU A 112 -23.87 -7.94 22.28
CA LEU A 112 -24.31 -8.24 20.91
C LEU A 112 -25.35 -7.23 20.41
N GLY A 113 -26.28 -6.80 21.27
CA GLY A 113 -27.30 -5.81 20.91
C GLY A 113 -26.72 -4.44 20.60
N ARG A 114 -25.76 -3.98 21.41
CA ARG A 114 -25.01 -2.75 21.13
C ARG A 114 -24.21 -2.85 19.84
N GLN A 115 -23.55 -3.99 19.60
CA GLN A 115 -22.79 -4.21 18.37
C GLN A 115 -23.70 -4.26 17.13
N SER A 116 -24.83 -4.96 17.20
CA SER A 116 -25.81 -5.04 16.10
C SER A 116 -26.45 -3.69 15.80
N ALA A 117 -26.83 -2.93 16.84
CA ALA A 117 -27.38 -1.59 16.67
C ALA A 117 -26.35 -0.66 16.02
N TRP A 118 -25.11 -0.64 16.53
CA TRP A 118 -24.01 0.14 15.95
C TRP A 118 -23.74 -0.24 14.48
N TRP A 119 -23.76 -1.54 14.18
CA TRP A 119 -23.55 -2.03 12.83
C TRP A 119 -24.59 -1.45 11.86
N HIS A 120 -25.86 -1.47 12.27
CA HIS A 120 -26.97 -1.01 11.43
C HIS A 120 -27.07 0.53 11.36
N THR A 121 -26.85 1.25 12.46
CA THR A 121 -27.09 2.70 12.52
C THR A 121 -25.88 3.54 12.11
N THR A 122 -24.66 3.07 12.40
CA THR A 122 -23.44 3.86 12.20
C THR A 122 -22.56 3.26 11.11
N PHE A 123 -22.23 1.97 11.22
CA PHE A 123 -21.24 1.35 10.35
C PHE A 123 -21.74 1.15 8.91
N TRP A 124 -22.90 0.51 8.74
CA TRP A 124 -23.41 0.17 7.41
C TRP A 124 -23.66 1.40 6.53
N PRO A 125 -24.29 2.49 7.03
CA PRO A 125 -24.51 3.69 6.22
C PRO A 125 -23.23 4.42 5.84
N GLN A 126 -22.18 4.38 6.68
CA GLN A 126 -20.94 5.14 6.44
C GLN A 126 -19.86 4.32 5.72
N SER A 127 -19.83 3.00 5.91
CA SER A 127 -18.72 2.14 5.47
C SER A 127 -19.16 0.77 4.99
N GLY A 128 -20.46 0.51 4.82
CA GLY A 128 -20.96 -0.74 4.26
C GLY A 128 -20.39 -1.03 2.87
N GLU A 129 -20.35 -0.04 1.99
CA GLU A 129 -19.78 -0.20 0.63
C GLU A 129 -18.27 -0.50 0.67
N ALA A 130 -17.51 0.23 1.49
CA ALA A 130 -16.08 0.00 1.66
C ALA A 130 -15.80 -1.38 2.27
N PHE A 131 -16.62 -1.81 3.24
CA PHE A 131 -16.53 -3.13 3.86
C PHE A 131 -16.82 -4.25 2.86
N VAL A 132 -17.91 -4.15 2.09
CA VAL A 132 -18.25 -5.13 1.04
C VAL A 132 -17.12 -5.20 -0.01
N THR A 133 -16.58 -4.05 -0.41
CA THR A 133 -15.45 -3.98 -1.35
C THR A 133 -14.24 -4.70 -0.77
N VAL A 134 -13.81 -4.39 0.45
CA VAL A 134 -12.69 -5.06 1.11
C VAL A 134 -12.94 -6.57 1.27
N CYS A 135 -14.13 -6.99 1.67
CA CYS A 135 -14.51 -8.40 1.80
C CYS A 135 -14.52 -9.14 0.46
N SER A 136 -14.84 -8.46 -0.65
CA SER A 136 -14.79 -9.04 -2.00
C SER A 136 -13.37 -9.10 -2.57
N LEU A 137 -12.55 -8.08 -2.29
CA LEU A 137 -11.18 -8.00 -2.77
C LEU A 137 -10.23 -8.94 -2.03
N LEU A 138 -10.48 -9.20 -0.75
CA LEU A 138 -9.68 -10.10 0.06
C LEU A 138 -9.54 -11.50 -0.56
N PRO A 139 -10.63 -12.26 -0.85
CA PRO A 139 -10.51 -13.59 -1.44
C PRO A 139 -9.90 -13.54 -2.85
N VAL A 140 -10.18 -12.49 -3.63
CA VAL A 140 -9.58 -12.31 -4.96
C VAL A 140 -8.06 -12.11 -4.85
N SER A 141 -7.59 -11.25 -3.93
CA SER A 141 -6.17 -11.00 -3.70
C SER A 141 -5.43 -12.25 -3.21
N LEU A 142 -6.05 -13.03 -2.32
CA LEU A 142 -5.51 -14.31 -1.86
C LEU A 142 -5.46 -15.34 -2.99
N LEU A 143 -6.51 -15.45 -3.80
CA LEU A 143 -6.55 -16.36 -4.95
C LEU A 143 -5.46 -16.00 -5.96
N VAL A 144 -5.34 -14.73 -6.32
CA VAL A 144 -4.31 -14.24 -7.24
C VAL A 144 -2.91 -14.47 -6.66
N GLY A 145 -2.71 -14.20 -5.37
CA GLY A 145 -1.44 -14.48 -4.69
C GLY A 145 -1.08 -15.97 -4.71
N ALA A 146 -2.06 -16.85 -4.45
CA ALA A 146 -1.87 -18.30 -4.49
C ALA A 146 -1.58 -18.83 -5.90
N LEU A 147 -2.21 -18.25 -6.94
CA LEU A 147 -1.96 -18.59 -8.35
C LEU A 147 -0.55 -18.20 -8.80
N LEU A 148 0.01 -17.12 -8.26
CA LEU A 148 1.37 -16.68 -8.57
C LEU A 148 2.42 -17.57 -7.90
N ASN A 149 2.44 -17.60 -6.56
CA ASN A 149 3.37 -18.42 -5.76
C ASN A 149 2.97 -18.37 -4.27
N SER A 150 3.33 -19.39 -3.49
CA SER A 150 3.15 -19.40 -2.03
C SER A 150 3.86 -18.22 -1.33
N THR A 151 5.03 -17.79 -1.82
CA THR A 151 5.74 -16.60 -1.31
C THR A 151 4.99 -15.30 -1.59
N VAL A 152 4.30 -15.21 -2.73
CA VAL A 152 3.46 -14.04 -3.06
C VAL A 152 2.24 -14.03 -2.14
N LEU A 153 1.62 -15.19 -1.90
CA LEU A 153 0.52 -15.33 -0.94
C LEU A 153 0.91 -14.88 0.47
N THR A 154 2.09 -15.27 0.98
CA THR A 154 2.55 -14.83 2.30
C THR A 154 2.78 -13.32 2.34
N LEU A 155 3.29 -12.71 1.26
CA LEU A 155 3.44 -11.26 1.16
C LEU A 155 2.07 -10.53 1.09
N VAL A 156 1.07 -11.09 0.43
CA VAL A 156 -0.31 -10.55 0.45
C VAL A 156 -0.87 -10.58 1.88
N CYS A 157 -0.74 -11.69 2.59
CA CYS A 157 -1.13 -11.79 3.99
C CYS A 157 -0.37 -10.78 4.86
N ALA A 158 0.95 -10.64 4.66
CA ALA A 158 1.76 -9.66 5.37
C ALA A 158 1.31 -8.21 5.08
N ALA A 159 0.93 -7.90 3.84
CA ALA A 159 0.36 -6.60 3.47
C ALA A 159 -0.95 -6.32 4.22
N MET A 160 -1.83 -7.32 4.35
CA MET A 160 -3.08 -7.20 5.10
C MET A 160 -2.84 -6.95 6.59
N VAL A 161 -1.95 -7.74 7.19
CA VAL A 161 -1.57 -7.56 8.60
C VAL A 161 -0.94 -6.18 8.80
N LEU A 162 -0.07 -5.73 7.89
CA LEU A 162 0.54 -4.41 7.96
C LEU A 162 -0.50 -3.29 7.80
N ALA A 163 -1.48 -3.44 6.90
CA ALA A 163 -2.57 -2.48 6.72
C ALA A 163 -3.42 -2.37 7.99
N TRP A 164 -3.72 -3.51 8.62
CA TRP A 164 -4.45 -3.57 9.88
C TRP A 164 -3.65 -2.94 11.03
N LEU A 165 -2.35 -3.27 11.17
CA LEU A 165 -1.47 -2.65 12.17
C LEU A 165 -1.30 -1.14 11.94
N ALA A 166 -1.19 -0.70 10.69
CA ALA A 166 -1.14 0.72 10.32
C ALA A 166 -2.41 1.45 10.75
N ALA A 167 -3.57 0.82 10.57
CA ALA A 167 -4.86 1.34 11.04
C ALA A 167 -4.89 1.49 12.57
N LEU A 168 -4.39 0.49 13.30
CA LEU A 168 -4.34 0.51 14.77
C LEU A 168 -3.36 1.53 15.35
N TRP A 169 -2.22 1.74 14.69
CA TRP A 169 -1.19 2.69 15.15
C TRP A 169 -1.49 4.15 14.83
N ARG A 170 -2.47 4.44 13.96
CA ARG A 170 -2.90 5.81 13.71
C ARG A 170 -3.61 6.37 14.96
N LYS A 171 -2.84 7.04 15.81
CA LYS A 171 -3.36 7.83 16.93
C LYS A 171 -4.30 8.90 16.36
N GLU A 172 -5.47 9.08 16.99
CA GLU A 172 -6.47 10.10 16.61
C GLU A 172 -5.80 11.47 16.56
N ILE A 173 -5.58 11.96 15.33
CA ILE A 173 -5.20 13.35 15.13
C ILE A 173 -6.52 14.11 15.10
N PRO A 174 -6.77 15.02 16.06
CA PRO A 174 -8.00 15.79 16.07
C PRO A 174 -8.12 16.60 14.77
N PRO A 175 -9.31 16.66 14.16
CA PRO A 175 -9.54 17.33 12.88
C PRO A 175 -9.30 18.86 12.92
N SER A 176 -9.04 19.44 14.10
CA SER A 176 -8.89 20.88 14.32
C SER A 176 -7.49 21.44 14.06
N MET A 177 -6.45 20.61 13.99
CA MET A 177 -5.19 21.03 13.37
C MET A 177 -5.28 20.63 11.91
N GLY A 178 -5.16 21.59 10.98
CA GLY A 178 -5.13 21.40 9.52
C GLY A 178 -3.98 20.48 9.08
N GLY A 179 -4.08 19.20 9.47
CA GLY A 179 -3.08 18.18 9.32
C GLY A 179 -2.97 17.90 7.85
N HIS A 180 -1.85 18.30 7.27
CA HIS A 180 -1.55 18.00 5.89
C HIS A 180 -1.80 16.50 5.63
N PRO A 181 -2.59 16.15 4.60
CA PRO A 181 -3.04 14.77 4.32
C PRO A 181 -1.91 13.79 3.99
N TRP A 182 -0.65 14.23 4.08
CA TRP A 182 0.55 13.54 3.60
C TRP A 182 1.47 13.05 4.72
N ARG A 183 1.03 12.96 5.98
CA ARG A 183 1.84 12.30 7.01
C ARG A 183 1.82 10.79 6.78
N THR A 184 2.65 10.33 5.84
CA THR A 184 2.90 8.91 5.59
C THR A 184 3.62 8.29 6.79
N THR A 185 2.97 7.29 7.37
CA THR A 185 3.60 6.42 8.35
C THR A 185 4.64 5.54 7.66
N VAL A 186 5.59 4.99 8.40
CA VAL A 186 6.54 4.00 7.84
C VAL A 186 5.76 2.83 7.23
N ALA A 187 4.67 2.42 7.89
CA ALA A 187 3.79 1.37 7.39
C ALA A 187 3.16 1.73 6.03
N ASP A 188 2.74 2.99 5.81
CA ASP A 188 2.23 3.42 4.49
C ASP A 188 3.28 3.29 3.40
N ALA A 189 4.54 3.67 3.66
CA ALA A 189 5.60 3.54 2.68
C ALA A 189 5.91 2.07 2.34
N TRP A 190 5.91 1.20 3.35
CA TRP A 190 6.07 -0.24 3.13
C TRP A 190 4.88 -0.84 2.39
N GLY A 191 3.64 -0.47 2.75
CA GLY A 191 2.45 -0.95 2.06
C GLY A 191 2.31 -0.45 0.62
N GLN A 192 2.77 0.77 0.34
CA GLN A 192 2.68 1.38 -0.99
C GLN A 192 3.84 1.05 -1.91
N PHE A 193 5.03 0.76 -1.38
CA PHE A 193 6.23 0.61 -2.18
C PHE A 193 7.02 -0.67 -1.85
N GLY A 194 7.36 -0.87 -0.57
CA GLY A 194 8.24 -1.97 -0.16
C GLY A 194 7.67 -3.37 -0.41
N ILE A 195 6.44 -3.64 0.06
CA ILE A 195 5.79 -4.94 -0.15
C ILE A 195 5.49 -5.17 -1.64
N PRO A 196 4.91 -4.21 -2.39
CA PRO A 196 4.74 -4.37 -3.83
C PRO A 196 6.05 -4.71 -4.57
N TRP A 197 7.16 -4.05 -4.24
CA TRP A 197 8.47 -4.40 -4.80
C TRP A 197 8.86 -5.86 -4.52
N MET A 198 8.75 -6.27 -3.25
CA MET A 198 9.03 -7.66 -2.84
C MET A 198 8.11 -8.66 -3.54
N LEU A 199 6.85 -8.29 -3.78
CA LEU A 199 5.88 -9.09 -4.53
C LEU A 199 6.37 -9.36 -5.95
N GLY A 200 6.87 -8.32 -6.63
CA GLY A 200 7.50 -8.43 -7.93
C GLY A 200 8.71 -9.36 -7.92
N CYS A 201 9.60 -9.20 -6.93
CA CYS A 201 10.77 -10.07 -6.81
C CYS A 201 10.42 -11.54 -6.51
N ALA A 202 9.36 -11.78 -5.74
CA ALA A 202 8.93 -13.12 -5.32
C ALA A 202 8.17 -13.89 -6.41
N ALA A 203 7.50 -13.19 -7.32
CA ALA A 203 6.64 -13.80 -8.33
C ALA A 203 7.40 -14.62 -9.39
N THR A 204 8.71 -14.39 -9.58
CA THR A 204 9.55 -15.22 -10.46
C THR A 204 10.09 -16.46 -9.79
N GLY A 205 9.85 -16.68 -8.49
CA GLY A 205 10.40 -17.81 -7.73
C GLY A 205 11.90 -17.73 -7.42
N ALA A 206 12.70 -17.06 -8.27
CA ALA A 206 14.12 -16.79 -8.05
C ALA A 206 14.32 -15.41 -7.38
N SER A 207 14.10 -15.34 -6.07
CA SER A 207 14.31 -14.10 -5.32
C SER A 207 15.80 -13.79 -5.16
N SER A 208 16.34 -12.95 -6.05
CA SER A 208 17.70 -12.42 -5.87
C SER A 208 17.77 -11.51 -4.66
N TRP A 209 18.66 -11.82 -3.72
CA TRP A 209 18.90 -11.02 -2.52
C TRP A 209 19.21 -9.55 -2.86
N LEU A 210 19.94 -9.29 -3.96
CA LEU A 210 20.24 -7.94 -4.46
C LEU A 210 18.98 -7.14 -4.76
N GLY A 211 17.98 -7.77 -5.39
CA GLY A 211 16.69 -7.16 -5.69
C GLY A 211 15.93 -6.78 -4.41
N ILE A 212 15.95 -7.65 -3.39
CA ILE A 212 15.35 -7.34 -2.08
C ILE A 212 16.05 -6.14 -1.43
N VAL A 213 17.38 -6.18 -1.33
CA VAL A 213 18.16 -5.11 -0.69
C VAL A 213 17.94 -3.78 -1.42
N LEU A 214 17.92 -3.78 -2.76
CA LEU A 214 17.61 -2.60 -3.54
C LEU A 214 16.20 -2.07 -3.21
N GLY A 215 15.20 -2.95 -3.14
CA GLY A 215 13.83 -2.58 -2.75
C GLY A 215 13.75 -1.92 -1.38
N ILE A 216 14.51 -2.44 -0.41
CA ILE A 216 14.61 -1.84 0.94
C ILE A 216 15.21 -0.44 0.86
N CYS A 217 16.34 -0.27 0.15
CA CYS A 217 17.00 1.04 -0.03
C CYS A 217 16.05 2.06 -0.68
N LEU A 218 15.34 1.67 -1.73
CA LEU A 218 14.38 2.53 -2.41
C LEU A 218 13.14 2.83 -1.56
N THR A 219 12.70 1.90 -0.72
CA THR A 219 11.63 2.14 0.26
C THR A 219 12.04 3.21 1.27
N PHE A 220 13.29 3.20 1.75
CA PHE A 220 13.83 4.29 2.59
C PHE A 220 13.85 5.63 1.87
N SER A 221 14.20 5.64 0.57
CA SER A 221 14.13 6.85 -0.23
C SER A 221 12.69 7.36 -0.39
N TYR A 222 11.72 6.46 -0.58
CA TYR A 222 10.29 6.79 -0.65
C TYR A 222 9.75 7.33 0.69
N ILE A 223 10.18 6.77 1.83
CA ILE A 223 9.89 7.32 3.17
C ILE A 223 10.41 8.75 3.28
N GLY A 224 11.65 8.99 2.85
CA GLY A 224 12.24 10.33 2.89
C GLY A 224 11.49 11.34 2.02
N SER A 225 10.99 10.91 0.86
CA SER A 225 10.25 11.77 -0.08
C SER A 225 8.86 12.15 0.45
N SER A 226 8.23 11.24 1.18
CA SER A 226 6.86 11.42 1.67
C SER A 226 6.77 12.09 3.05
N ARG A 227 7.88 12.19 3.79
CA ARG A 227 7.93 12.81 5.14
C ARG A 227 8.39 14.26 5.15
N GLN A 228 8.07 14.95 6.26
CA GLN A 228 8.48 16.31 6.61
C GLN A 228 10.00 16.55 6.44
N PRO A 229 10.45 17.82 6.28
CA PRO A 229 11.81 18.19 5.85
C PRO A 229 12.96 17.53 6.62
N THR A 230 12.75 17.13 7.88
CA THR A 230 13.74 16.43 8.72
C THR A 230 14.18 15.08 8.16
N TRP A 231 13.35 14.42 7.33
CA TRP A 231 13.63 13.11 6.73
C TRP A 231 14.19 13.18 5.30
N ARG A 232 14.42 14.38 4.75
CA ARG A 232 15.10 14.57 3.46
C ARG A 232 16.44 13.83 3.33
N PRO A 233 17.32 13.72 4.35
CA PRO A 233 18.55 12.95 4.20
C PRO A 233 18.29 11.45 3.95
N ALA A 234 17.14 10.90 4.34
CA ALA A 234 16.80 9.50 4.06
C ALA A 234 16.63 9.23 2.55
N ILE A 235 16.19 10.25 1.78
CA ILE A 235 16.12 10.19 0.31
C ILE A 235 17.51 9.89 -0.24
N VAL A 236 18.46 10.77 0.10
CA VAL A 236 19.84 10.72 -0.38
C VAL A 236 20.53 9.46 0.12
N ALA A 237 20.33 9.08 1.39
CA ALA A 237 20.93 7.87 1.96
C ALA A 237 20.46 6.60 1.23
N GLY A 238 19.16 6.44 0.97
CA GLY A 238 18.65 5.27 0.25
C GLY A 238 19.12 5.22 -1.21
N GLN A 239 19.27 6.36 -1.88
CA GLN A 239 19.75 6.41 -3.25
C GLN A 239 21.27 6.23 -3.36
N LEU A 240 22.04 6.75 -2.41
CA LEU A 240 23.48 6.47 -2.31
C LEU A 240 23.73 4.98 -2.03
N ALA A 241 22.90 4.36 -1.19
CA ALA A 241 22.95 2.91 -0.98
C ALA A 241 22.63 2.15 -2.27
N ALA A 242 21.60 2.55 -3.01
CA ALA A 242 21.31 1.96 -4.33
C ALA A 242 22.48 2.13 -5.32
N LEU A 243 23.11 3.30 -5.36
CA LEU A 243 24.27 3.57 -6.20
C LEU A 243 25.49 2.72 -5.78
N ALA A 244 25.72 2.55 -4.48
CA ALA A 244 26.79 1.68 -3.97
C ALA A 244 26.58 0.21 -4.37
N ILE A 245 25.32 -0.27 -4.37
CA ILE A 245 24.98 -1.61 -4.88
C ILE A 245 25.34 -1.71 -6.37
N MET A 246 24.97 -0.71 -7.18
CA MET A 246 25.31 -0.69 -8.62
C MET A 246 26.81 -0.66 -8.88
N LEU A 247 27.57 0.08 -8.07
CA LEU A 247 29.03 0.09 -8.08
C LEU A 247 29.60 -1.31 -7.85
N GLY A 248 29.02 -2.06 -6.89
CA GLY A 248 29.39 -3.44 -6.61
C GLY A 248 29.17 -4.38 -7.80
N ILE A 249 28.08 -4.20 -8.56
CA ILE A 249 27.74 -5.01 -9.76
C ILE A 249 28.53 -4.54 -11.00
N ARG A 250 29.29 -3.42 -10.91
CA ARG A 250 30.13 -2.86 -11.99
C ARG A 250 29.37 -2.44 -13.25
N GLN A 251 28.10 -2.06 -13.12
CA GLN A 251 27.27 -1.58 -14.24
C GLN A 251 27.50 -0.09 -14.51
N VAL A 252 28.57 0.24 -15.26
CA VAL A 252 29.04 1.63 -15.49
C VAL A 252 27.94 2.54 -16.04
N PHE A 253 27.14 2.04 -16.99
CA PHE A 253 26.05 2.81 -17.59
C PHE A 253 24.96 3.17 -16.56
N ALA A 254 24.53 2.20 -15.75
CA ALA A 254 23.53 2.43 -14.71
C ALA A 254 24.02 3.43 -13.67
N ILE A 255 25.28 3.34 -13.26
CA ILE A 255 25.92 4.26 -12.32
C ILE A 255 25.91 5.68 -12.88
N ALA A 256 26.28 5.87 -14.16
CA ALA A 256 26.29 7.19 -14.79
C ALA A 256 24.88 7.81 -14.81
N VAL A 257 23.86 7.07 -15.24
CA VAL A 257 22.50 7.61 -15.32
C VAL A 257 21.90 7.87 -13.94
N ILE A 258 22.08 6.94 -12.98
CA ILE A 258 21.60 7.14 -11.60
C ILE A 258 22.30 8.34 -10.96
N SER A 259 23.60 8.57 -11.24
CA SER A 259 24.32 9.75 -10.76
C SER A 259 23.73 11.04 -11.30
N VAL A 260 23.42 11.10 -12.61
CA VAL A 260 22.79 12.28 -13.23
C VAL A 260 21.42 12.56 -12.60
N LEU A 261 20.59 11.52 -12.41
CA LEU A 261 19.27 11.65 -11.78
C LEU A 261 19.39 12.11 -10.32
N LEU A 262 20.37 11.59 -9.58
CA LEU A 262 20.70 11.99 -8.22
C LEU A 262 21.13 13.46 -8.14
N THR A 263 21.96 13.93 -9.07
CA THR A 263 22.37 15.34 -9.14
C THR A 263 21.17 16.24 -9.46
N ALA A 264 20.31 15.83 -10.40
CA ALA A 264 19.07 16.57 -10.71
C ALA A 264 18.14 16.63 -9.49
N GLN A 265 17.99 15.52 -8.77
CA GLN A 265 17.15 15.42 -7.58
C GLN A 265 17.68 16.25 -6.40
N THR A 266 18.99 16.21 -6.15
CA THR A 266 19.61 17.04 -5.11
C THR A 266 19.52 18.53 -5.47
N GLY A 267 19.68 18.89 -6.75
CA GLY A 267 19.41 20.24 -7.26
C GLY A 267 17.98 20.70 -6.98
N LEU A 268 16.98 19.85 -7.27
CA LEU A 268 15.56 20.13 -6.97
C LEU A 268 15.30 20.25 -5.46
N LEU A 269 15.95 19.42 -4.63
CA LEU A 269 15.83 19.47 -3.18
C LEU A 269 16.41 20.77 -2.59
N LEU A 270 17.52 21.24 -3.15
CA LEU A 270 18.15 22.51 -2.77
C LEU A 270 17.31 23.70 -3.25
N ALA A 271 16.84 23.69 -4.50
CA ALA A 271 15.99 24.75 -5.05
C ALA A 271 14.66 24.88 -4.30
N GLY A 272 14.03 23.75 -3.94
CA GLY A 272 12.79 23.71 -3.16
C GLY A 272 12.95 24.18 -1.70
N ARG A 273 14.18 24.33 -1.19
CA ARG A 273 14.42 24.98 0.11
C ARG A 273 14.34 26.51 0.01
N SER A 274 14.66 27.07 -1.16
CA SER A 274 14.75 28.51 -1.38
C SER A 274 13.41 29.15 -1.74
N ASN A 275 12.57 28.46 -2.51
CA ASN A 275 11.34 29.02 -3.05
C ASN A 275 10.11 28.39 -2.38
N GLN A 276 9.17 29.22 -1.91
CA GLN A 276 7.83 28.82 -1.46
C GLN A 276 6.92 28.42 -2.64
N ILE A 277 7.45 27.68 -3.62
CA ILE A 277 6.69 27.22 -4.81
C ILE A 277 5.59 26.24 -4.38
N PRO A 278 4.42 26.23 -5.06
CA PRO A 278 3.35 25.28 -4.82
C PRO A 278 3.83 23.83 -4.84
N ASN A 279 3.71 23.16 -3.68
CA ASN A 279 4.28 21.85 -3.36
C ASN A 279 3.96 20.71 -4.35
N ALA A 280 2.87 20.79 -5.11
CA ALA A 280 2.38 19.67 -5.93
C ALA A 280 3.25 19.39 -7.18
N GLN A 281 3.65 20.42 -7.93
CA GLN A 281 4.47 20.24 -9.14
C GLN A 281 5.87 19.74 -8.79
N TRP A 282 6.43 20.24 -7.68
CA TRP A 282 7.73 19.84 -7.18
C TRP A 282 7.76 18.37 -6.74
N LEU A 283 6.72 17.91 -6.03
CA LEU A 283 6.57 16.51 -5.65
C LEU A 283 6.42 15.58 -6.87
N ALA A 284 5.68 16.01 -7.90
CA ALA A 284 5.56 15.24 -9.13
C ALA A 284 6.91 15.04 -9.83
N GLY A 285 7.74 16.09 -9.89
CA GLY A 285 9.11 15.99 -10.43
C GLY A 285 9.99 15.01 -9.66
N LEU A 286 9.94 15.05 -8.32
CA LEU A 286 10.68 14.09 -7.49
C LEU A 286 10.21 12.64 -7.69
N HIS A 287 8.91 12.43 -7.80
CA HIS A 287 8.36 11.09 -8.05
C HIS A 287 8.83 10.54 -9.41
N LEU A 288 8.82 11.35 -10.47
CA LEU A 288 9.31 10.90 -11.78
C LEU A 288 10.80 10.53 -11.77
N LEU A 289 11.63 11.31 -11.05
CA LEU A 289 13.05 10.98 -10.90
C LEU A 289 13.26 9.69 -10.11
N LEU A 290 12.51 9.49 -9.02
CA LEU A 290 12.55 8.25 -8.24
C LEU A 290 12.13 7.04 -9.09
N LEU A 291 11.09 7.18 -9.91
CA LEU A 291 10.64 6.16 -10.85
C LEU A 291 11.73 5.81 -11.88
N GLY A 292 12.42 6.83 -12.41
CA GLY A 292 13.54 6.65 -13.33
C GLY A 292 14.69 5.87 -12.70
N VAL A 293 15.12 6.27 -11.49
CA VAL A 293 16.17 5.56 -10.73
C VAL A 293 15.76 4.11 -10.48
N MET A 294 14.51 3.90 -10.07
CA MET A 294 13.94 2.61 -9.77
C MET A 294 13.96 1.65 -10.98
N LEU A 295 13.47 2.10 -12.14
CA LEU A 295 13.48 1.31 -13.36
C LEU A 295 14.91 0.99 -13.81
N ILE A 296 15.79 2.00 -13.89
CA ILE A 296 17.16 1.81 -14.36
C ILE A 296 17.93 0.85 -13.44
N ALA A 297 17.78 1.00 -12.13
CA ALA A 297 18.38 0.10 -11.16
C ALA A 297 17.85 -1.33 -11.31
N SER A 298 16.54 -1.51 -11.54
CA SER A 298 15.96 -2.83 -11.77
C SER A 298 16.51 -3.51 -13.04
N PHE A 299 16.61 -2.76 -14.15
CA PHE A 299 17.20 -3.26 -15.39
C PHE A 299 18.68 -3.63 -15.21
N ALA A 300 19.45 -2.80 -14.51
CA ALA A 300 20.87 -3.03 -14.29
C ALA A 300 21.15 -4.30 -13.46
N ILE A 301 20.36 -4.55 -12.40
CA ILE A 301 20.45 -5.80 -11.63
C ILE A 301 20.10 -6.99 -12.51
N SER A 302 19.06 -6.86 -13.32
CA SER A 302 18.62 -7.96 -14.16
C SER A 302 19.64 -8.35 -15.24
N LEU A 303 20.34 -7.38 -15.82
CA LEU A 303 21.39 -7.61 -16.82
C LEU A 303 22.69 -8.14 -16.20
N GLY A 304 22.87 -7.98 -14.88
CA GLY A 304 24.05 -8.46 -14.16
C GLY A 304 23.96 -9.91 -13.67
N LYS A 305 22.85 -10.61 -13.96
CA LYS A 305 22.66 -12.04 -13.68
C LYS A 305 23.05 -12.85 -14.92
#